data_AF-A0A1F2Z669-F1
#
_entry.id   AF-A0A1F2Z669-F1
#
_cell.length_a   1.000
_cell.length_b   1.000
_cell.length_c   1.000
_cell.angle_alpha   90.00
_cell.angle_beta   90.00
_cell.angle_gamma   90.00
#
_symmetry.space_group_name_H-M   'P 1'
#
loop_
_entity.id
_entity.type
_entity.pdbx_description
1 polymer ?
#
loop_
_entity_poly.entity_id
_entity_poly.type
_entity_poly.pdbx_seq_one_letter_code
_entity_poly.pdbx_strand_id
1 'polypeptide(L)'
;MKPLVFLHCASPVVAKALTDYLAPDFRITENPKDPALKAIIFDAIPAAVIKKYHEEHPHAMLYILVSPSTKIPPFPFPVRVLERPVSLKVLKAHLAEPLSPSILTLGEFKLYLNNRRLVHPDATKNCILTEKETEILAYLYKAHPAAVSRDMLLKDVWKYTEGVTTHTLETHLYKLKQKIGLASGENLLKTTDEGYSLNV
;
A
#
# COMPACT_ATOMS: atom_id res chain seq x y z
N MET A 1 -14.80 -5.64 -0.79
CA MET A 1 -14.41 -6.56 -1.88
C MET A 1 -13.18 -7.32 -1.41
N LYS A 2 -13.13 -8.65 -1.56
CA LYS A 2 -11.99 -9.48 -1.11
C LYS A 2 -10.70 -9.10 -1.86
N PRO A 3 -9.52 -9.09 -1.21
CA PRO A 3 -8.25 -8.77 -1.87
C PRO A 3 -7.92 -9.81 -2.94
N LEU A 4 -7.33 -9.37 -4.06
CA LEU A 4 -6.88 -10.26 -5.12
C LEU A 4 -5.44 -10.73 -4.86
N VAL A 5 -5.23 -12.04 -4.88
CA VAL A 5 -3.94 -12.69 -4.59
C VAL A 5 -3.55 -13.58 -5.77
N PHE A 6 -2.29 -13.49 -6.20
CA PHE A 6 -1.69 -14.41 -7.17
C PHE A 6 -0.76 -15.39 -6.45
N LEU A 7 -0.84 -16.67 -6.81
CA LEU A 7 0.00 -17.72 -6.28
C LEU A 7 1.00 -18.14 -7.35
N HIS A 8 2.25 -17.71 -7.21
CA HIS A 8 3.33 -18.19 -8.03
C HIS A 8 3.95 -19.42 -7.37
N CYS A 9 3.36 -20.58 -7.65
CA CYS A 9 3.80 -21.86 -7.11
C CYS A 9 4.33 -22.78 -8.21
N ALA A 10 5.49 -23.41 -7.99
CA ALA A 10 6.01 -24.40 -8.93
C ALA A 10 5.25 -25.74 -8.84
N SER A 11 4.73 -26.08 -7.66
CA SER A 11 3.95 -27.31 -7.42
C SER A 11 2.45 -27.04 -7.57
N PRO A 12 1.76 -27.71 -8.51
CA PRO A 12 0.30 -27.62 -8.66
C PRO A 12 -0.46 -28.07 -7.40
N VAL A 13 0.11 -29.04 -6.67
CA VAL A 13 -0.49 -29.56 -5.42
C VAL A 13 -0.48 -28.48 -4.33
N VAL A 14 0.64 -27.78 -4.18
CA VAL A 14 0.76 -26.68 -3.22
C VAL A 14 -0.14 -25.52 -3.64
N ALA A 15 -0.15 -25.18 -4.94
CA ALA A 15 -1.02 -24.14 -5.48
C ALA A 15 -2.49 -24.41 -5.15
N LYS A 16 -2.96 -25.64 -5.39
CA LYS A 16 -4.34 -26.05 -5.09
C LYS A 16 -4.64 -25.97 -3.60
N ALA A 17 -3.77 -26.50 -2.75
CA ALA A 17 -3.98 -26.47 -1.30
C ALA A 17 -4.05 -25.05 -0.74
N LEU A 18 -3.20 -24.14 -1.22
CA LEU A 18 -3.23 -22.72 -0.86
C LEU A 18 -4.50 -22.04 -1.38
N THR A 19 -4.89 -22.30 -2.62
CA THR A 19 -6.13 -21.76 -3.21
C THR A 19 -7.34 -22.17 -2.38
N ASP A 20 -7.50 -23.48 -2.11
CA ASP A 20 -8.63 -24.01 -1.36
C ASP A 20 -8.73 -23.39 0.04
N TYR A 21 -7.59 -23.20 0.72
CA TYR A 21 -7.55 -22.62 2.06
C TYR A 21 -7.80 -21.10 2.09
N LEU A 22 -7.33 -20.36 1.07
CA LEU A 22 -7.39 -18.88 1.04
C LEU A 22 -8.65 -18.33 0.37
N ALA A 23 -9.31 -19.08 -0.52
CA ALA A 23 -10.53 -18.67 -1.22
C ALA A 23 -11.67 -18.12 -0.33
N PRO A 24 -11.87 -18.59 0.92
CA PRO A 24 -12.88 -18.02 1.82
C PRO A 24 -12.68 -16.53 2.13
N ASP A 25 -11.46 -16.00 2.05
CA ASP A 25 -11.14 -14.61 2.45
C ASP A 25 -10.54 -13.78 1.31
N PHE A 26 -9.94 -14.44 0.31
CA PHE A 26 -9.24 -13.81 -0.80
C PHE A 26 -9.82 -14.26 -2.14
N ARG A 27 -9.70 -13.40 -3.16
CA ARG A 27 -9.89 -13.80 -4.55
C ARG A 27 -8.54 -14.29 -5.07
N ILE A 28 -8.48 -15.54 -5.52
CA ILE A 28 -7.27 -16.08 -6.14
C ILE A 28 -7.39 -15.94 -7.65
N THR A 29 -6.36 -15.40 -8.30
CA THR A 29 -6.31 -15.26 -9.76
C THR A 29 -5.21 -16.13 -10.34
N GLU A 30 -5.41 -16.59 -11.56
CA GLU A 30 -4.37 -17.22 -12.39
C GLU A 30 -3.70 -16.21 -13.33
N ASN A 31 -4.23 -14.98 -13.42
CA ASN A 31 -3.67 -13.92 -14.25
C ASN A 31 -2.64 -13.10 -13.45
N PRO A 32 -1.32 -13.30 -13.68
CA PRO A 32 -0.28 -12.55 -13.00
C PRO A 32 -0.29 -11.05 -13.33
N LYS A 33 -0.91 -10.63 -14.44
CA LYS A 33 -0.91 -9.23 -14.91
C LYS A 33 -2.11 -8.43 -14.43
N ASP A 34 -2.93 -8.98 -13.53
CA ASP A 34 -4.13 -8.30 -13.08
C ASP A 34 -3.75 -7.02 -12.29
N PRO A 35 -4.16 -5.82 -12.75
CA PRO A 35 -3.80 -4.56 -12.09
C PRO A 35 -4.42 -4.42 -10.69
N ALA A 36 -5.41 -5.25 -10.33
CA ALA A 36 -6.02 -5.27 -9.02
C ALA A 36 -5.26 -6.13 -7.99
N LEU A 37 -4.16 -6.79 -8.37
CA LEU A 37 -3.34 -7.59 -7.47
C LEU A 37 -2.93 -6.82 -6.22
N LYS A 38 -3.18 -7.45 -5.06
CA LYS A 38 -2.83 -6.91 -3.74
C LYS A 38 -1.71 -7.68 -3.07
N ALA A 39 -1.59 -8.98 -3.35
CA ALA A 39 -0.48 -9.78 -2.89
C ALA A 39 -0.07 -10.85 -3.90
N ILE A 40 1.20 -11.22 -3.84
CA ILE A 40 1.79 -12.29 -4.62
C ILE A 40 2.56 -13.20 -3.67
N ILE A 41 2.27 -14.50 -3.71
CA ILE A 41 2.97 -15.51 -2.92
C ILE A 41 3.88 -16.31 -3.83
N PHE A 42 5.17 -16.35 -3.51
CA PHE A 42 6.21 -17.06 -4.23
C PHE A 42 6.61 -18.32 -3.48
N ASP A 43 6.58 -19.46 -4.15
CA ASP A 43 7.09 -20.74 -3.66
C ASP A 43 8.48 -21.03 -4.25
N ALA A 44 9.55 -20.71 -3.51
CA ALA A 44 10.93 -21.08 -3.86
C ALA A 44 11.42 -20.59 -5.26
N ILE A 45 11.09 -19.35 -5.63
CA ILE A 45 11.36 -18.79 -6.95
C ILE A 45 12.65 -17.95 -6.98
N PRO A 46 13.37 -17.89 -8.12
CA PRO A 46 14.55 -17.03 -8.27
C PRO A 46 14.26 -15.54 -8.00
N ALA A 47 15.22 -14.85 -7.39
CA ALA A 47 15.12 -13.42 -7.06
C ALA A 47 14.83 -12.52 -8.27
N ALA A 48 15.31 -12.89 -9.46
CA ALA A 48 15.04 -12.16 -10.70
C ALA A 48 13.54 -12.08 -11.04
N VAL A 49 12.80 -13.16 -10.77
CA VAL A 49 11.35 -13.20 -11.01
C VAL A 49 10.63 -12.31 -10.01
N ILE A 50 11.01 -12.36 -8.73
CA ILE A 50 10.44 -11.50 -7.68
C ILE A 50 10.63 -10.02 -8.02
N LYS A 51 11.83 -9.64 -8.51
CA LYS A 51 12.11 -8.29 -8.97
C LYS A 51 11.21 -7.87 -10.14
N LYS A 52 11.01 -8.73 -11.13
CA LYS A 52 10.11 -8.47 -12.26
C LYS A 52 8.67 -8.20 -11.77
N TYR A 53 8.15 -9.02 -10.86
CA TYR A 53 6.80 -8.81 -10.31
C TYR A 53 6.69 -7.53 -9.48
N HIS A 54 7.75 -7.11 -8.79
CA HIS A 54 7.77 -5.83 -8.10
C HIS A 54 7.66 -4.66 -9.08
N GLU A 55 8.39 -4.71 -10.21
CA GLU A 55 8.35 -3.69 -11.26
C GLU A 55 6.97 -3.61 -11.93
N GLU A 56 6.35 -4.77 -12.21
CA GLU A 56 5.01 -4.85 -12.81
C GLU A 56 3.91 -4.46 -11.81
N HIS A 57 4.09 -4.77 -10.52
CA HIS A 57 3.11 -4.55 -9.46
C HIS A 57 3.73 -3.88 -8.21
N PRO A 58 4.15 -2.62 -8.29
CA PRO A 58 4.83 -1.91 -7.18
C PRO A 58 3.93 -1.70 -5.95
N HIS A 59 2.64 -1.97 -6.08
CA HIS A 59 1.63 -1.88 -5.03
C HIS A 59 1.29 -3.24 -4.39
N ALA A 60 1.71 -4.35 -5.00
CA ALA A 60 1.41 -5.68 -4.48
C ALA A 60 2.41 -6.06 -3.39
N MET A 61 1.91 -6.68 -2.32
CA MET A 61 2.76 -7.21 -1.27
C MET A 61 3.36 -8.55 -1.70
N LEU A 62 4.67 -8.68 -1.57
CA LEU A 62 5.41 -9.86 -1.99
C LEU A 62 5.70 -10.75 -0.78
N TYR A 63 5.26 -12.00 -0.84
CA TYR A 63 5.50 -13.02 0.17
C TYR A 63 6.35 -14.13 -0.43
N ILE A 64 7.46 -14.49 0.20
CA ILE A 64 8.28 -15.63 -0.22
C ILE A 64 8.19 -16.72 0.83
N LEU A 65 7.83 -17.92 0.39
CA LEU A 65 7.91 -19.13 1.19
C LEU A 65 9.27 -19.79 0.94
N VAL A 66 10.09 -19.88 1.98
CA VAL A 66 11.46 -20.40 1.90
C VAL A 66 11.69 -21.56 2.87
N SER A 67 12.70 -22.39 2.61
CA SER A 67 13.16 -23.37 3.61
C SER A 67 14.06 -22.69 4.64
N PRO A 68 14.15 -23.17 5.90
CA PRO A 68 14.89 -22.51 6.99
C PRO A 68 16.38 -22.23 6.73
N SER A 69 16.98 -22.91 5.74
CA SER A 69 18.39 -22.74 5.36
C SER A 69 18.59 -22.03 4.03
N THR A 70 17.53 -21.53 3.40
CA THR A 70 17.61 -20.81 2.13
C THR A 70 18.21 -19.42 2.36
N LYS A 71 19.36 -19.13 1.75
CA LYS A 71 19.91 -17.78 1.73
C LYS A 71 19.07 -16.88 0.84
N ILE A 72 18.57 -15.78 1.40
CA ILE A 72 17.76 -14.80 0.69
C ILE A 72 18.65 -13.62 0.31
N PRO A 73 18.72 -13.23 -0.97
CA PRO A 73 19.46 -12.04 -1.35
C PRO A 73 18.75 -10.79 -0.82
N PRO A 74 19.48 -9.69 -0.56
CA PRO A 74 18.85 -8.43 -0.18
C PRO A 74 18.00 -7.90 -1.34
N PHE A 75 16.77 -7.49 -1.03
CA PHE A 75 15.89 -6.81 -1.98
C PHE A 75 15.86 -5.31 -1.66
N PRO A 76 15.97 -4.42 -2.67
CA PRO A 76 15.88 -2.96 -2.48
C PRO A 76 14.42 -2.49 -2.30
N PHE A 77 13.51 -3.39 -1.96
CA PHE A 77 12.08 -3.16 -1.78
C PHE A 77 11.53 -4.17 -0.76
N PRO A 78 10.38 -3.87 -0.12
CA PRO A 78 9.86 -4.73 0.94
C PRO A 78 9.40 -6.09 0.41
N VAL A 79 9.91 -7.14 1.03
CA VAL A 79 9.50 -8.53 0.80
C VAL A 79 9.31 -9.21 2.15
N ARG A 80 8.19 -9.93 2.30
CA ARG A 80 7.90 -10.69 3.52
C ARG A 80 8.34 -12.13 3.34
N VAL A 81 9.20 -12.59 4.22
CA VAL A 81 9.74 -13.94 4.18
C VAL A 81 9.03 -14.79 5.23
N LEU A 82 8.54 -15.95 4.83
CA LEU A 82 7.94 -16.94 5.71
C LEU A 82 8.69 -18.26 5.55
N GLU A 83 9.29 -18.72 6.64
CA GLU A 83 10.02 -19.99 6.67
C GLU A 83 9.07 -21.19 6.73
N ARG A 84 9.48 -22.27 6.09
CA ARG A 84 8.77 -23.55 6.08
C ARG A 84 9.20 -24.44 7.25
N PRO A 85 8.28 -25.21 7.84
CA PRO A 85 6.86 -25.29 7.52
C PRO A 85 6.09 -24.05 8.00
N VAL A 86 5.34 -23.42 7.08
CA VAL A 86 4.47 -22.29 7.42
C VAL A 86 3.06 -22.81 7.70
N SER A 87 2.50 -22.43 8.85
CA SER A 87 1.09 -22.72 9.15
C SER A 87 0.19 -21.90 8.23
N LEU A 88 -0.81 -22.53 7.61
CA LEU A 88 -1.78 -21.84 6.76
C LEU A 88 -2.54 -20.73 7.54
N LYS A 89 -2.73 -20.90 8.85
CA LYS A 89 -3.30 -19.85 9.72
C LYS A 89 -2.38 -18.63 9.80
N VAL A 90 -1.07 -18.85 9.95
CA VAL A 90 -0.07 -17.79 10.00
C VAL A 90 0.03 -17.07 8.66
N LEU A 91 0.08 -17.82 7.55
CA LEU A 91 0.04 -17.25 6.20
C LEU A 91 -1.21 -16.38 5.99
N LYS A 92 -2.40 -16.90 6.35
CA LYS A 92 -3.66 -16.16 6.27
C LYS A 92 -3.65 -14.91 7.15
N ALA A 93 -3.13 -14.96 8.37
CA ALA A 93 -3.03 -13.79 9.24
C ALA A 93 -2.11 -12.71 8.64
N HIS A 94 -0.95 -13.11 8.13
CA HIS A 94 -0.02 -12.22 7.42
C HIS A 94 -0.62 -11.60 6.17
N LEU A 95 -1.49 -12.31 5.45
CA LEU A 95 -2.25 -11.75 4.34
C LEU A 95 -3.39 -10.85 4.84
N ALA A 96 -4.12 -11.24 5.89
CA ALA A 96 -5.33 -10.55 6.32
C ALA A 96 -5.06 -9.19 6.96
N GLU A 97 -4.05 -9.05 7.82
CA GLU A 97 -3.79 -7.76 8.49
C GLU A 97 -3.45 -6.63 7.50
N PRO A 98 -2.52 -6.80 6.55
CA PRO A 98 -2.13 -5.74 5.63
C PRO A 98 -3.05 -5.61 4.41
N LEU A 99 -3.86 -6.64 4.12
CA LEU A 99 -4.84 -6.61 3.03
C LEU A 99 -6.24 -6.24 3.51
N SER A 100 -6.45 -6.16 4.83
CA SER A 100 -7.61 -5.47 5.38
C SER A 100 -7.60 -4.03 4.84
N PRO A 101 -8.69 -3.58 4.19
CA PRO A 101 -8.70 -2.25 3.61
C PRO A 101 -8.63 -1.21 4.73
N SER A 102 -7.43 -0.66 4.95
CA SER A 102 -7.27 0.60 5.69
C SER A 102 -7.71 1.72 4.76
N ILE A 103 -9.03 1.90 4.65
CA ILE A 103 -9.66 2.92 3.81
C ILE A 103 -10.11 4.07 4.70
N LEU A 104 -9.71 5.28 4.33
CA LEU A 104 -10.24 6.52 4.89
C LEU A 104 -11.18 7.14 3.86
N THR A 105 -12.33 7.65 4.31
CA THR A 105 -13.28 8.35 3.43
C THR A 105 -13.02 9.85 3.54
N LEU A 106 -12.59 10.48 2.45
CA LEU A 106 -12.22 11.89 2.35
C LEU A 106 -13.21 12.58 1.40
N GLY A 107 -14.35 13.04 1.92
CA GLY A 107 -15.45 13.52 1.07
C GLY A 107 -15.91 12.40 0.13
N GLU A 108 -15.91 12.65 -1.18
CA GLU A 108 -16.26 11.65 -2.19
C GLU A 108 -15.15 10.61 -2.44
N PHE A 109 -13.93 10.85 -1.93
CA PHE A 109 -12.80 9.97 -2.17
C PHE A 109 -12.67 8.86 -1.14
N LYS A 110 -12.14 7.73 -1.59
CA LYS A 110 -11.63 6.65 -0.77
C LYS A 110 -10.11 6.62 -0.86
N LEU A 111 -9.44 6.95 0.24
CA LEU A 111 -8.00 6.79 0.38
C LEU A 111 -7.69 5.39 0.88
N TYR A 112 -7.07 4.57 0.05
CA TYR A 112 -6.57 3.27 0.44
C TYR A 112 -5.12 3.39 0.87
N LEU A 113 -4.85 3.25 2.18
CA LEU A 113 -3.52 3.46 2.75
C LEU A 113 -2.50 2.43 2.24
N ASN A 114 -2.90 1.16 2.15
CA ASN A 114 -1.97 0.05 1.91
C ASN A 114 -1.37 0.05 0.49
N ASN A 115 -2.12 0.56 -0.49
CA ASN A 115 -1.68 0.68 -1.88
C ASN A 115 -1.54 2.14 -2.34
N ARG A 116 -1.57 3.09 -1.40
CA ARG A 116 -1.34 4.53 -1.65
C ARG A 116 -2.18 5.07 -2.80
N ARG A 117 -3.47 4.76 -2.80
CA ARG A 117 -4.37 5.13 -3.89
C ARG A 117 -5.53 5.96 -3.38
N LEU A 118 -5.72 7.11 -4.00
CA LEU A 118 -6.91 7.92 -3.83
C LEU A 118 -7.89 7.59 -4.95
N VAL A 119 -9.11 7.19 -4.59
CA VAL A 119 -10.13 6.71 -5.52
C VAL A 119 -11.38 7.55 -5.44
N HIS A 120 -11.81 8.09 -6.58
CA HIS A 120 -13.07 8.78 -6.75
C HIS A 120 -14.11 7.83 -7.40
N PRO A 121 -15.43 8.05 -7.22
CA PRO A 121 -16.47 7.30 -7.94
C PRO A 121 -16.29 7.32 -9.46
N ASP A 122 -15.85 8.44 -10.00
CA ASP A 122 -15.39 8.57 -11.39
C ASP A 122 -13.98 7.99 -11.54
N ALA A 123 -13.88 6.90 -12.30
CA ALA A 123 -12.63 6.15 -12.48
C ALA A 123 -11.50 6.98 -13.14
N THR A 124 -11.84 8.03 -13.89
CA THR A 124 -10.87 8.93 -14.52
C THR A 124 -10.18 9.85 -13.51
N LYS A 125 -10.77 9.99 -12.32
CA LYS A 125 -10.34 10.89 -11.25
C LYS A 125 -9.53 10.21 -10.14
N ASN A 126 -8.84 9.13 -10.48
CA ASN A 126 -8.03 8.35 -9.54
C ASN A 126 -6.56 8.73 -9.62
N CYS A 127 -5.84 8.70 -8.50
CA CYS A 127 -4.40 8.94 -8.50
C CYS A 127 -3.62 8.04 -7.53
N ILE A 128 -2.35 7.85 -7.86
CA ILE A 128 -1.37 7.13 -7.02
C ILE A 128 -0.57 8.16 -6.22
N LEU A 129 -0.55 7.94 -4.92
CA LEU A 129 0.16 8.76 -3.96
C LEU A 129 1.53 8.15 -3.63
N THR A 130 2.45 9.02 -3.25
CA THR A 130 3.68 8.60 -2.59
C THR A 130 3.38 8.18 -1.14
N GLU A 131 4.36 7.57 -0.49
CA GLU A 131 4.26 7.21 0.93
C GLU A 131 3.99 8.44 1.79
N LYS A 132 4.80 9.50 1.65
CA LYS A 132 4.64 10.75 2.40
C LYS A 132 3.31 11.44 2.12
N GLU A 133 2.84 11.45 0.88
CA GLU A 133 1.52 11.99 0.54
C GLU A 133 0.38 11.23 1.22
N THR A 134 0.48 9.90 1.28
CA THR A 134 -0.50 9.04 1.96
C THR A 134 -0.48 9.27 3.47
N GLU A 135 0.71 9.37 4.07
CA GLU A 135 0.89 9.66 5.49
C GLU A 135 0.34 11.04 5.87
N ILE A 136 0.58 12.07 5.06
CA ILE A 136 0.00 13.42 5.26
C ILE A 136 -1.53 13.35 5.30
N LEU A 137 -2.18 12.76 4.29
CA LEU A 137 -3.64 12.66 4.27
C LEU A 137 -4.18 11.85 5.45
N ALA A 138 -3.53 10.75 5.81
CA ALA A 138 -3.93 9.94 6.95
C ALA A 138 -3.81 10.70 8.28
N TYR A 139 -2.77 11.52 8.42
CA TYR A 139 -2.58 12.35 9.61
C TYR A 139 -3.65 13.46 9.69
N LEU A 140 -3.85 14.20 8.60
CA LEU A 140 -4.85 15.26 8.54
C LEU A 140 -6.28 14.71 8.74
N TYR A 141 -6.56 13.49 8.27
CA TYR A 141 -7.84 12.81 8.53
C TYR A 141 -8.08 12.57 10.02
N LYS A 142 -7.07 12.13 10.76
CA LYS A 142 -7.20 11.90 12.21
C LYS A 142 -7.38 13.19 13.00
N ALA A 143 -6.83 14.30 12.52
CA ALA A 143 -6.91 15.60 13.16
C ALA A 143 -8.15 16.43 12.74
N HIS A 144 -8.82 16.05 11.64
CA HIS A 144 -9.96 16.78 11.12
C HIS A 144 -11.10 16.87 12.17
N PRO A 145 -11.75 18.04 12.34
CA PRO A 145 -11.67 19.24 11.50
C PRO A 145 -10.56 20.25 11.87
N ALA A 146 -9.73 19.96 12.87
CA ALA A 146 -8.68 20.88 13.31
C ALA A 146 -7.58 21.06 12.25
N ALA A 147 -6.94 22.23 12.26
CA ALA A 147 -5.72 22.48 11.51
C ALA A 147 -4.51 21.86 12.24
N VAL A 148 -3.59 21.31 11.47
CA VAL A 148 -2.31 20.76 11.96
C VAL A 148 -1.19 21.67 11.52
N SER A 149 -0.35 22.07 12.48
CA SER A 149 0.79 22.94 12.21
C SER A 149 1.84 22.26 11.34
N ARG A 150 2.67 23.09 10.66
CA ARG A 150 3.80 22.62 9.85
C ARG A 150 4.76 21.76 10.66
N ASP A 151 5.08 22.20 11.88
CA ASP A 151 6.05 21.53 12.75
C ASP A 151 5.53 20.16 13.22
N MET A 152 4.24 20.04 13.52
CA MET A 152 3.63 18.75 13.86
C MET A 152 3.67 17.78 12.67
N LEU A 153 3.31 18.24 11.47
CA LEU A 153 3.38 17.40 10.27
C LEU A 153 4.80 16.95 9.98
N LEU A 154 5.78 17.85 10.02
CA LEU A 154 7.19 17.49 9.85
C LEU A 154 7.62 16.46 10.89
N LYS A 155 7.34 16.71 12.16
CA LYS A 155 7.74 15.84 13.26
C LYS A 155 7.14 14.44 13.13
N ASP A 156 5.83 14.33 12.93
CA ASP A 156 5.13 13.04 13.04
C ASP A 156 5.14 12.25 11.72
N VAL A 157 5.12 12.93 10.58
CA VAL A 157 5.20 12.25 9.26
C VAL A 157 6.66 11.93 8.91
N TRP A 158 7.64 12.75 9.28
CA TRP A 158 9.07 12.46 9.04
C TRP A 158 9.81 11.85 10.24
N LYS A 159 9.13 11.58 11.36
CA LYS A 159 9.64 10.86 12.54
C LYS A 159 11.03 11.33 12.99
N TYR A 160 11.21 12.65 13.19
CA TYR A 160 12.46 13.23 13.70
C TYR A 160 13.73 12.93 12.87
N THR A 161 13.60 12.80 11.55
CA THR A 161 14.79 12.77 10.69
C THR A 161 15.45 14.16 10.71
N GLU A 162 16.58 14.30 11.41
CA GLU A 162 17.34 15.55 11.44
C GLU A 162 17.68 16.03 10.02
N GLY A 163 17.36 17.28 9.71
CA GLY A 163 17.66 17.92 8.42
C GLY A 163 16.50 18.04 7.43
N VAL A 164 15.29 17.54 7.74
CA VAL A 164 14.11 17.79 6.89
C VAL A 164 13.61 19.22 7.10
N THR A 165 13.71 20.04 6.05
CA THR A 165 13.27 21.44 6.07
C THR A 165 11.78 21.58 5.78
N THR A 166 11.18 22.71 6.17
CA THR A 166 9.80 23.10 5.83
C THR A 166 9.52 23.05 4.32
N HIS A 167 10.53 23.35 3.49
CA HIS A 167 10.42 23.29 2.03
C HIS A 167 10.14 21.86 1.53
N THR A 168 10.52 20.83 2.29
CA THR A 168 10.20 19.44 1.98
C THR A 168 8.71 19.18 2.13
N LEU A 169 8.12 19.57 3.26
CA LEU A 169 6.67 19.45 3.49
C LEU A 169 5.87 20.20 2.43
N GLU A 170 6.26 21.45 2.14
CA GLU A 170 5.57 22.30 1.16
C GLU A 170 5.63 21.70 -0.25
N THR A 171 6.78 21.15 -0.65
CA THR A 171 6.91 20.46 -1.94
C THR A 171 5.99 19.23 -2.03
N HIS A 172 5.91 18.44 -0.96
CA HIS A 172 4.99 17.29 -0.92
C HIS A 172 3.52 17.71 -0.95
N LEU A 173 3.14 18.75 -0.20
CA LEU A 173 1.78 19.29 -0.23
C LEU A 173 1.41 19.88 -1.59
N TYR A 174 2.34 20.56 -2.25
CA TYR A 174 2.16 21.09 -3.59
C TYR A 174 1.90 19.97 -4.60
N LYS A 175 2.76 18.94 -4.63
CA LYS A 175 2.58 17.77 -5.51
C LYS A 175 1.28 17.03 -5.21
N LEU A 176 0.91 16.91 -3.93
CA LEU A 176 -0.34 16.31 -3.50
C LEU A 176 -1.55 17.09 -4.03
N LYS A 177 -1.58 18.42 -3.83
CA LYS A 177 -2.63 19.29 -4.36
C LYS A 177 -2.73 19.19 -5.88
N GLN A 178 -1.61 19.18 -6.59
CA GLN A 178 -1.62 19.00 -8.05
C GLN A 178 -2.21 17.63 -8.45
N LYS A 179 -1.81 16.54 -7.80
CA LYS A 179 -2.35 15.21 -8.11
C LYS A 179 -3.86 15.13 -7.87
N ILE A 180 -4.35 15.69 -6.76
CA ILE A 180 -5.78 15.69 -6.42
C ILE A 180 -6.56 16.62 -7.36
N GLY A 181 -6.02 17.81 -7.63
CA GLY A 181 -6.62 18.80 -8.50
C GLY A 181 -6.70 18.34 -9.97
N LEU A 182 -5.64 17.72 -10.49
CA LEU A 182 -5.66 17.10 -11.82
C LEU A 182 -6.62 15.92 -11.89
N ALA A 183 -6.74 15.16 -10.79
CA ALA A 183 -7.64 14.03 -10.74
C ALA A 183 -9.11 14.50 -10.73
N SER A 184 -9.49 15.50 -9.94
CA SER A 184 -10.91 15.76 -9.67
C SER A 184 -11.41 17.18 -9.88
N GLY A 185 -10.51 18.15 -9.89
CA GLY A 185 -10.83 19.57 -9.74
C GLY A 185 -11.14 20.01 -8.31
N GLU A 186 -11.24 19.07 -7.35
CA GLU A 186 -11.55 19.38 -5.96
C GLU A 186 -10.31 19.74 -5.15
N ASN A 187 -10.50 20.62 -4.16
CA ASN A 187 -9.45 21.00 -3.23
C ASN A 187 -9.70 20.33 -1.87
N LEU A 188 -9.22 19.09 -1.72
CA LEU A 188 -9.31 18.33 -0.46
C LEU A 188 -8.44 18.91 0.66
N LEU A 189 -7.50 19.80 0.35
CA LEU A 189 -6.53 20.34 1.29
C LEU A 189 -6.75 21.84 1.50
N LYS A 190 -7.08 22.24 2.72
CA LYS A 190 -7.18 23.63 3.13
C LYS A 190 -5.89 24.09 3.78
N THR A 191 -5.44 25.30 3.41
CA THR A 191 -4.38 26.02 4.11
C THR A 191 -5.02 27.10 4.97
N THR A 192 -4.61 27.19 6.23
CA THR A 192 -5.07 28.15 7.24
C THR A 192 -3.85 28.79 7.92
N ASP A 193 -4.06 29.85 8.70
CA ASP A 193 -2.99 30.49 9.45
C ASP A 193 -2.36 29.54 10.48
N GLU A 194 -3.15 28.64 11.06
CA GLU A 194 -2.73 27.64 12.03
C GLU A 194 -2.05 26.40 11.40
N GLY A 195 -2.13 26.25 10.07
CA GLY A 195 -1.53 25.13 9.34
C GLY A 195 -2.44 24.54 8.27
N TYR A 196 -2.52 23.21 8.19
CA TYR A 196 -3.26 22.50 7.13
C TYR A 196 -4.38 21.64 7.70
N SER A 197 -5.49 21.54 6.98
CA SER A 197 -6.61 20.65 7.31
C SER A 197 -7.23 20.04 6.05
N LEU A 198 -8.08 19.04 6.24
CA LEU A 198 -8.92 18.51 5.17
C LEU A 198 -10.16 19.38 4.96
N ASN A 199 -10.55 19.52 3.70
CA ASN A 199 -11.80 20.10 3.26
C ASN A 199 -12.70 18.97 2.75
N VAL A 200 -13.37 18.29 3.68
CA VAL A 200 -14.19 17.09 3.48
C VAL A 200 -15.54 17.22 4.16
#